data_AF-A0A2L0GLB2-F1
#
_entry.id   AF-A0A2L0GLB2-F1
#
_cell.length_a   1.000
_cell.length_b   1.000
_cell.length_c   1.000
_cell.angle_alpha   90.00
_cell.angle_beta   90.00
_cell.angle_gamma   90.00
#
_symmetry.space_group_name_H-M   'P 1'
#
loop_
_entity.id
_entity.type
_entity.pdbx_description
1 polymer ?
#
loop_
_entity_poly.entity_id
_entity_poly.type
_entity_poly.pdbx_seq_one_letter_code
_entity_poly.pdbx_strand_id
1 'polypeptide(L)' 'MSDQGPRQTPEWVEDVTVEVTGMAREGLNHPSTKPVLIGTGIGALAGALIVGGPILGGLVGASFALYQRIRK' A
#
# COMPACT_ATOMS: atom_id res chain seq x y z
N MET A 1 -29.05 30.73 -15.38
CA MET A 1 -28.56 29.36 -15.60
C MET A 1 -27.03 29.44 -15.64
N SER A 2 -26.33 28.70 -14.78
CA SER A 2 -24.86 28.67 -14.82
C SER A 2 -24.43 27.51 -15.70
N ASP A 3 -23.89 27.82 -16.88
CA ASP A 3 -23.29 26.88 -17.80
C ASP A 3 -22.11 26.17 -17.13
N GLN A 4 -22.33 24.93 -16.66
CA GLN A 4 -21.25 24.03 -16.28
C GLN A 4 -20.75 23.35 -17.56
N GLY A 5 -19.68 23.89 -18.15
CA GLY A 5 -18.96 23.22 -19.24
C GLY A 5 -18.54 21.79 -18.86
N PRO A 6 -18.29 20.91 -19.85
CA PRO A 6 -18.11 19.49 -19.61
C PRO A 6 -16.87 19.25 -18.74
N ARG A 7 -17.07 18.84 -17.48
CA ARG A 7 -16.03 18.26 -16.63
C ARG A 7 -15.67 16.90 -17.22
N GLN A 8 -14.78 16.89 -18.21
CA GLN A 8 -14.20 15.67 -18.73
C GLN A 8 -13.22 15.16 -17.67
N THR A 9 -13.64 14.19 -16.87
CA THR A 9 -12.71 13.46 -16.01
C THR A 9 -11.65 12.81 -16.90
N PRO A 10 -10.36 12.93 -16.55
CA PRO A 10 -9.33 12.26 -17.33
C PRO A 10 -9.60 10.75 -17.39
N GLU A 11 -9.40 10.13 -18.55
CA GLU A 11 -9.61 8.69 -18.79
C GLU A 11 -8.94 7.83 -17.73
N TRP A 12 -7.72 8.19 -17.31
CA TRP A 12 -6.98 7.46 -16.27
C TRP A 12 -7.68 7.44 -14.91
N VAL A 13 -8.52 8.43 -14.59
CA VAL A 13 -9.29 8.45 -13.33
C VAL A 13 -10.39 7.39 -13.38
N GLU A 14 -11.02 7.22 -14.53
CA GLU A 14 -12.05 6.21 -14.74
C GLU A 14 -11.44 4.81 -14.68
N ASP A 15 -10.30 4.58 -15.34
CA ASP A 15 -9.55 3.32 -15.27
C ASP A 15 -9.18 2.93 -13.84
N VAL A 16 -8.63 3.87 -13.06
CA VAL A 16 -8.30 3.64 -11.64
C VAL A 16 -9.55 3.34 -10.83
N THR A 17 -10.65 4.04 -11.08
CA THR A 17 -11.91 3.82 -10.37
C THR A 17 -12.47 2.43 -10.63
N VAL A 18 -12.47 1.99 -11.90
CA VAL A 18 -12.90 0.65 -12.31
C VAL A 18 -12.03 -0.41 -11.64
N GLU A 19 -10.71 -0.27 -11.71
CA GLU A 19 -9.75 -1.23 -11.14
C GLU A 19 -9.86 -1.34 -9.62
N VAL A 20 -9.93 -0.21 -8.91
CA VAL A 20 -10.09 -0.18 -7.45
C VAL A 20 -11.44 -0.77 -7.03
N THR A 21 -12.50 -0.48 -7.77
CA THR A 21 -13.83 -1.06 -7.52
C THR A 21 -13.81 -2.57 -7.76
N GLY A 22 -13.08 -3.05 -8.77
CA GLY A 22 -12.83 -4.48 -9.02
C GLY A 22 -12.12 -5.15 -7.84
N MET A 23 -11.02 -4.56 -7.36
CA MET A 23 -10.31 -5.03 -6.16
C MET A 23 -11.20 -5.04 -4.92
N ALA A 24 -12.06 -4.03 -4.73
CA ALA A 24 -12.97 -3.95 -3.60
C ALA A 24 -14.05 -5.05 -3.63
N ARG A 25 -14.51 -5.46 -4.82
CA ARG A 25 -15.53 -6.50 -5.01
C ARG A 25 -14.96 -7.91 -4.92
N GLU A 26 -13.84 -8.15 -5.60
CA GLU A 26 -13.25 -9.49 -5.73
C GLU A 26 -12.22 -9.79 -4.62
N GLY A 27 -11.77 -8.77 -3.90
CA GLY A 27 -10.81 -8.88 -2.81
C GLY A 27 -9.51 -9.53 -3.29
N LEU A 28 -9.01 -10.53 -2.55
CA LEU A 28 -7.76 -11.23 -2.85
C LEU A 28 -7.81 -12.08 -4.15
N ASN A 29 -8.99 -12.31 -4.71
CA ASN A 29 -9.14 -13.01 -5.99
C ASN A 29 -8.90 -12.08 -7.19
N HIS A 30 -8.96 -10.76 -7.00
CA HIS A 30 -8.63 -9.80 -8.06
C HIS A 30 -7.14 -9.90 -8.40
N PRO A 31 -6.75 -9.98 -9.68
CA PRO A 31 -5.35 -10.16 -10.10
C PRO A 31 -4.43 -9.05 -9.56
N SER A 32 -4.94 -7.84 -9.41
CA SER A 32 -4.17 -6.68 -8.96
C SER A 32 -4.11 -6.49 -7.45
N THR A 33 -4.95 -7.16 -6.65
CA THR A 33 -4.94 -6.98 -5.19
C THR A 33 -3.62 -7.43 -4.57
N LYS A 34 -3.09 -8.58 -4.99
CA LYS A 34 -1.83 -9.12 -4.47
C LYS A 34 -0.63 -8.20 -4.73
N PRO A 35 -0.35 -7.76 -5.98
CA PRO A 35 0.77 -6.85 -6.22
C PRO A 35 0.59 -5.50 -5.51
N VAL A 36 -0.64 -4.96 -5.40
CA VAL A 36 -0.90 -3.73 -4.64
C VAL A 36 -0.56 -3.92 -3.17
N LEU A 37 -1.01 -4.99 -2.52
CA LEU A 37 -0.70 -5.26 -1.12
C LEU A 37 0.80 -5.45 -0.86
N ILE A 38 1.52 -6.11 -1.78
CA ILE A 38 2.99 -6.22 -1.69
C ILE A 38 3.63 -4.82 -1.77
N GLY A 39 3.19 -4.01 -2.73
CA GLY A 39 3.64 -2.61 -2.86
C GLY A 39 3.35 -1.79 -1.61
N THR A 40 2.15 -1.92 -1.03
CA THR A 40 1.78 -1.29 0.24
C THR A 40 2.67 -1.76 1.38
N GLY A 41 2.95 -3.07 1.49
CA GLY A 41 3.83 -3.61 2.52
C GLY A 41 5.25 -3.06 2.45
N ILE A 42 5.83 -3.00 1.25
CA ILE A 42 7.15 -2.40 1.01
C ILE A 42 7.13 -0.90 1.33
N GLY A 43 6.12 -0.18 0.85
CA GLY A 43 5.96 1.26 1.11
C GLY A 43 5.80 1.57 2.60
N ALA A 44 5.03 0.75 3.33
CA ALA A 44 4.86 0.89 4.77
C ALA A 44 6.17 0.62 5.53
N LEU A 45 6.93 -0.41 5.16
CA LEU A 45 8.25 -0.69 5.75
C LEU A 45 9.24 0.45 5.47
N ALA A 46 9.34 0.90 4.22
CA ALA A 46 10.21 2.01 3.84
C ALA A 46 9.82 3.30 4.56
N GLY A 47 8.52 3.62 4.59
CA GLY A 47 7.98 4.77 5.33
C GLY A 47 8.28 4.69 6.82
N ALA A 48 8.11 3.51 7.44
CA ALA A 48 8.42 3.29 8.84
C ALA A 48 9.91 3.45 9.15
N LEU A 49 10.80 3.01 8.25
CA LEU A 49 12.25 3.21 8.40
C LEU A 49 12.65 4.67 8.24
N ILE A 50 12.04 5.40 7.30
CA ILE A 50 12.31 6.82 7.06
C ILE A 50 11.78 7.67 8.22
N VAL A 51 10.54 7.47 8.64
CA VAL A 51 9.89 8.25 9.70
C VAL A 51 10.35 7.83 11.10
N GLY A 52 10.53 6.54 11.32
CA GLY A 52 10.97 5.96 12.59
C GLY A 52 12.46 6.06 12.86
N GLY A 53 13.24 6.33 11.82
CA GLY A 53 14.69 6.47 11.89
C GLY A 53 15.40 5.25 12.45
N PRO A 54 16.70 5.39 12.78
CA PRO A 54 17.53 4.30 13.28
C PRO A 54 17.03 3.69 14.61
N ILE A 55 16.22 4.40 15.40
CA ILE A 55 15.72 3.91 16.69
C ILE A 55 14.66 2.83 16.51
N LEU A 56 13.60 3.08 15.74
CA LEU A 56 12.57 2.06 15.50
C LEU A 56 13.12 0.89 14.69
N GLY A 57 13.95 1.17 13.67
CA GLY A 57 14.65 0.13 12.92
C GLY A 57 15.57 -0.72 13.82
N GLY A 58 16.32 -0.09 14.72
CA GLY A 58 17.19 -0.77 15.68
C GLY A 58 16.42 -1.63 16.69
N LEU A 59 15.31 -1.13 17.24
CA LEU A 59 14.48 -1.89 18.17
C LEU A 59 13.84 -3.13 17.52
N VAL A 60 13.28 -2.96 16.32
CA VAL A 60 12.70 -4.09 15.57
C VAL A 60 13.79 -5.10 15.21
N GLY A 61 14.95 -4.63 14.71
CA GLY A 61 16.08 -5.49 14.35
C GLY A 61 16.65 -6.26 15.54
N ALA A 62 16.88 -5.59 16.68
CA ALA A 62 17.38 -6.23 17.90
C ALA A 62 16.38 -7.26 18.46
N SER A 63 15.09 -6.91 18.46
CA SER A 63 14.03 -7.82 18.92
C SER A 63 13.93 -9.06 18.02
N PHE A 64 14.04 -8.89 16.70
CA PHE A 64 14.03 -9.99 15.73
C PHE A 64 15.24 -10.91 15.87
N ALA A 65 16.45 -10.33 16.01
CA ALA A 65 17.68 -11.08 16.21
C ALA A 65 17.64 -11.92 17.50
N LEU A 66 17.11 -11.34 18.58
CA LEU A 66 16.91 -12.05 19.84
C LEU A 66 15.89 -13.18 19.71
N TYR A 67 14.75 -12.95 19.06
CA TYR A 67 13.73 -13.97 18.83
C TYR A 67 14.27 -15.18 18.07
N GLN A 68 15.02 -14.94 16.98
CA GLN A 68 15.66 -15.99 16.19
C GLN A 68 16.64 -16.82 17.03
N ARG A 69 17.38 -16.19 17.95
CA ARG A 69 18.28 -16.90 18.86
C ARG A 69 17.53 -17.79 19.85
N ILE A 70 16.39 -17.32 20.37
CA ILE A 70 15.59 -18.07 21.36
C ILE A 70 14.85 -19.25 20.72
N ARG A 71 14.38 -19.10 19.47
CA ARG A 71 13.66 -20.16 18.75
C ARG A 71 14.56 -21.21 18.11
N LYS A 72 15.86 -20.97 18.06
CA LYS A 72 16.86 -21.92 17.56
C LYS A 72 17.28 -22.87 18.69
#